data_AF-A0A2D9TQ47-F1
#
_entry.id   AF-A0A2D9TQ47-F1
#
_cell.length_a   1.000
_cell.length_b   1.000
_cell.length_c   1.000
_cell.angle_alpha   90.00
_cell.angle_beta   90.00
_cell.angle_gamma   90.00
#
_symmetry.space_group_name_H-M   'P 1'
#
loop_
_entity.id
_entity.type
_entity.pdbx_description
1 polymer ?
#
loop_
_entity_poly.entity_id
_entity_poly.type
_entity_poly.pdbx_seq_one_letter_code
_entity_poly.pdbx_strand_id
1 'polypeptide(L)'
;MRAQLTRRQRIALVHTSGISLEESLNMDDAGFDLTFFQSNNVKAESFRAAGVTPIQLKARGVKDAQTLRALDFSALDLVDPTWCASAISAFGADNIVAEFVLTPHDAVVLAGTGSMHQLGLDVATLLLLCSGVPRAANAILQLAQPRSQCLQGVAPATLCDAGIRAEHLRALGLDATAVARQTRASAEQLNELGFGPVRW
;
A
#
# COMPACT_ATOMS: atom_id res chain seq x y z
N MET A 1 -23.12 -13.43 10.15
CA MET A 1 -24.36 -12.83 9.60
C MET A 1 -23.98 -11.73 8.63
N ARG A 2 -24.59 -11.70 7.44
CA ARG A 2 -24.38 -10.65 6.43
C ARG A 2 -25.13 -9.39 6.86
N ALA A 3 -24.43 -8.28 7.03
CA ALA A 3 -25.08 -6.99 7.31
C ALA A 3 -25.79 -6.49 6.04
N GLN A 4 -27.08 -6.14 6.17
CA GLN A 4 -27.86 -5.60 5.06
C GLN A 4 -27.35 -4.21 4.64
N LEU A 5 -27.32 -3.94 3.34
CA LEU A 5 -27.01 -2.61 2.81
C LEU A 5 -28.15 -1.65 3.09
N THR A 6 -27.80 -0.49 3.61
CA THR A 6 -28.73 0.63 3.76
C THR A 6 -29.17 1.15 2.38
N ARG A 7 -30.29 1.88 2.32
CA ARG A 7 -30.74 2.54 1.08
C ARG A 7 -29.66 3.45 0.49
N ARG A 8 -28.96 4.21 1.35
CA ARG A 8 -27.86 5.09 0.93
C ARG A 8 -26.72 4.32 0.27
N GLN A 9 -26.34 3.18 0.84
CA GLN A 9 -25.30 2.31 0.29
C GLN A 9 -25.70 1.76 -1.07
N ARG A 10 -26.93 1.28 -1.21
CA ARG A 10 -27.44 0.76 -2.48
C ARG A 10 -27.36 1.82 -3.58
N ILE A 11 -27.84 3.02 -3.31
CA ILE A 11 -27.78 4.16 -4.25
C ILE A 11 -26.34 4.47 -4.63
N ALA A 12 -25.42 4.54 -3.66
CA ALA A 12 -24.02 4.85 -3.93
C ALA A 12 -23.31 3.77 -4.78
N LEU A 13 -23.66 2.49 -4.59
CA LEU A 13 -23.12 1.39 -5.38
C LEU A 13 -23.59 1.40 -6.83
N VAL A 14 -24.84 1.85 -7.08
CA VAL A 14 -25.41 1.85 -8.43
C VAL A 14 -25.29 3.20 -9.16
N HIS A 15 -24.83 4.26 -8.50
CA HIS A 15 -24.71 5.59 -9.12
C HIS A 15 -23.86 5.58 -10.39
N THR A 16 -22.86 4.71 -10.46
CA THR A 16 -21.97 4.55 -11.61
C THR A 16 -22.33 3.33 -12.47
N SER A 17 -23.36 2.57 -12.09
CA SER A 17 -23.80 1.40 -12.84
C SER A 17 -24.93 1.76 -13.81
N GLY A 18 -25.16 0.91 -14.80
CA GLY A 18 -26.24 1.10 -15.78
C GLY A 18 -27.65 0.76 -15.26
N ILE A 19 -27.82 0.50 -13.97
CA ILE A 19 -29.08 0.04 -13.38
C ILE A 19 -29.90 1.24 -12.88
N SER A 20 -31.22 1.16 -13.04
CA SER A 20 -32.12 2.18 -12.50
C SER A 20 -32.14 2.20 -10.97
N LEU A 21 -32.30 3.39 -10.37
CA LEU A 21 -32.38 3.52 -8.92
C LEU A 21 -33.55 2.72 -8.32
N GLU A 22 -34.70 2.70 -9.00
CA GLU A 22 -35.89 1.97 -8.55
C GLU A 22 -35.63 0.46 -8.49
N GLU A 23 -34.97 -0.09 -9.50
CA GLU A 23 -34.57 -1.50 -9.53
C GLU A 23 -33.59 -1.83 -8.39
N SER A 24 -32.60 -0.97 -8.15
CA SER A 24 -31.62 -1.16 -7.07
C SER A 24 -32.25 -1.15 -5.65
N LEU A 25 -33.29 -0.34 -5.46
CA LEU A 25 -33.97 -0.20 -4.17
C LEU A 25 -34.91 -1.37 -3.89
N ASN A 26 -35.48 -1.96 -4.94
CA ASN A 26 -36.39 -3.10 -4.86
C ASN A 26 -35.68 -4.46 -4.93
N MET A 27 -34.41 -4.51 -5.37
CA MET A 27 -33.62 -5.74 -5.41
C MET A 27 -33.35 -6.29 -4.00
N ASP A 28 -33.34 -7.61 -3.83
CA ASP A 28 -32.97 -8.23 -2.56
C ASP A 28 -31.49 -7.95 -2.20
N ASP A 29 -31.17 -7.87 -0.90
CA ASP A 29 -29.80 -7.67 -0.44
C ASP A 29 -28.86 -8.76 -0.93
N ALA A 30 -29.36 -9.99 -1.03
CA ALA A 30 -28.62 -11.15 -1.55
C ALA A 30 -28.11 -10.91 -2.97
N GLY A 31 -28.87 -10.18 -3.80
CA GLY A 31 -28.53 -9.85 -5.18
C GLY A 31 -27.35 -8.88 -5.34
N PHE A 32 -26.97 -8.15 -4.27
CA PHE A 32 -25.74 -7.36 -4.26
C PHE A 32 -24.54 -8.25 -3.90
N ASP A 33 -24.12 -9.11 -4.83
CA ASP A 33 -22.99 -10.03 -4.73
C ASP A 33 -21.86 -9.69 -5.72
N LEU A 34 -20.78 -10.47 -5.68
CA LEU A 34 -19.63 -10.30 -6.58
C LEU A 34 -20.04 -10.32 -8.06
N THR A 35 -20.92 -11.24 -8.45
CA THR A 35 -21.39 -11.38 -9.84
C THR A 35 -22.09 -10.11 -10.29
N PHE A 36 -22.96 -9.56 -9.45
CA PHE A 36 -23.62 -8.28 -9.68
C PHE A 36 -22.61 -7.14 -9.84
N PHE A 37 -21.64 -7.04 -8.93
CA PHE A 37 -20.65 -5.95 -8.98
C PHE A 37 -19.82 -5.98 -10.27
N GLN A 38 -19.40 -7.17 -10.70
CA GLN A 38 -18.65 -7.34 -11.94
C GLN A 38 -19.50 -7.08 -13.18
N SER A 39 -20.72 -7.63 -13.23
CA SER A 39 -21.62 -7.49 -14.39
C SER A 39 -22.06 -6.05 -14.62
N ASN A 40 -22.15 -5.27 -13.55
CA ASN A 40 -22.60 -3.88 -13.58
C ASN A 40 -21.47 -2.87 -13.45
N ASN A 41 -20.22 -3.31 -13.59
CA ASN A 41 -19.01 -2.48 -13.55
C ASN A 41 -18.93 -1.57 -12.30
N VAL A 42 -19.34 -2.09 -11.14
CA VAL A 42 -19.22 -1.37 -9.87
C VAL A 42 -17.75 -1.37 -9.45
N LYS A 43 -17.16 -0.18 -9.31
CA LYS A 43 -15.73 0.01 -9.03
C LYS A 43 -15.47 0.42 -7.58
N ALA A 44 -14.20 0.38 -7.18
CA ALA A 44 -13.71 0.77 -5.86
C ALA A 44 -14.26 2.13 -5.39
N GLU A 45 -14.38 3.12 -6.29
CA GLU A 45 -14.98 4.43 -6.00
C GLU A 45 -16.41 4.34 -5.44
N SER A 46 -17.25 3.49 -6.03
CA SER A 46 -18.64 3.30 -5.62
C SER A 46 -18.71 2.63 -4.25
N PHE A 47 -17.82 1.67 -3.97
CA PHE A 47 -17.71 1.05 -2.65
C PHE A 47 -17.24 2.04 -1.58
N ARG A 48 -16.26 2.90 -1.90
CA ARG A 48 -15.80 3.98 -1.02
C ARG A 48 -16.93 4.98 -0.72
N ALA A 49 -17.64 5.43 -1.75
CA ALA A 49 -18.77 6.34 -1.60
C ALA A 49 -19.92 5.73 -0.77
N ALA A 50 -20.12 4.42 -0.90
CA ALA A 50 -21.07 3.67 -0.09
C ALA A 50 -20.56 3.40 1.34
N GLY A 51 -19.26 3.55 1.62
CA GLY A 51 -18.67 3.12 2.89
C GLY A 51 -18.80 1.60 3.10
N VAL A 52 -18.72 0.82 2.02
CA VAL A 52 -18.71 -0.64 2.07
C VAL A 52 -17.29 -1.12 2.35
N THR A 53 -17.14 -1.89 3.43
CA THR A 53 -15.82 -2.36 3.88
C THR A 53 -15.41 -3.70 3.26
N PRO A 54 -14.12 -4.04 3.23
CA PRO A 54 -13.63 -5.35 2.81
C PRO A 54 -14.29 -6.55 3.52
N ILE A 55 -14.65 -6.42 4.80
CA ILE A 55 -15.38 -7.46 5.55
C ILE A 55 -16.79 -7.66 4.95
N GLN A 56 -17.47 -6.55 4.60
CA GLN A 56 -18.78 -6.61 3.96
C GLN A 56 -18.69 -7.18 2.54
N LEU A 57 -17.63 -6.85 1.79
CA LEU A 57 -17.36 -7.44 0.48
C LEU A 57 -17.12 -8.95 0.57
N LYS A 58 -16.39 -9.41 1.59
CA LYS A 58 -16.20 -10.83 1.85
C LYS A 58 -17.52 -11.56 2.11
N ALA A 59 -18.42 -10.95 2.89
CA ALA A 59 -19.76 -11.48 3.11
C ALA A 59 -20.65 -11.48 1.84
N ARG A 60 -20.23 -10.79 0.78
CA ARG A 60 -20.91 -10.67 -0.53
C ARG A 60 -20.23 -11.47 -1.64
N GLY A 61 -19.29 -12.34 -1.29
CA GLY A 61 -18.70 -13.31 -2.21
C GLY A 61 -17.29 -12.96 -2.71
N VAL A 62 -16.68 -11.86 -2.28
CA VAL A 62 -15.25 -11.60 -2.51
C VAL A 62 -14.43 -12.59 -1.67
N LYS A 63 -13.60 -13.40 -2.31
CA LYS A 63 -12.88 -14.49 -1.63
C LYS A 63 -11.44 -14.16 -1.25
N ASP A 64 -10.79 -13.29 -2.02
CA ASP A 64 -9.36 -13.00 -1.93
C ASP A 64 -9.05 -11.54 -2.30
N ALA A 65 -7.79 -11.15 -2.04
CA ALA A 65 -7.26 -9.82 -2.36
C ALA A 65 -7.23 -9.56 -3.88
N GLN A 66 -6.97 -10.58 -4.70
CA GLN A 66 -6.97 -10.48 -6.15
C GLN A 66 -8.33 -10.03 -6.69
N THR A 67 -9.42 -10.56 -6.13
CA THR A 67 -10.79 -10.16 -6.47
C THR A 67 -11.06 -8.71 -6.09
N LEU A 68 -10.50 -8.20 -4.99
CA LEU A 68 -10.57 -6.77 -4.67
C LEU A 68 -9.89 -5.93 -5.77
N ARG A 69 -8.72 -6.35 -6.24
CA ARG A 69 -8.05 -5.63 -7.34
C ARG A 69 -8.85 -5.68 -8.65
N ALA A 70 -9.55 -6.80 -8.93
CA ALA A 70 -10.46 -6.89 -10.06
C ALA A 70 -11.67 -5.93 -9.95
N LEU A 71 -12.01 -5.51 -8.72
CA LEU A 71 -12.98 -4.44 -8.43
C LEU A 71 -12.33 -3.04 -8.42
N ASP A 72 -11.10 -2.91 -8.91
CA ASP A 72 -10.35 -1.66 -9.11
C ASP A 72 -9.83 -1.01 -7.82
N PHE A 73 -9.72 -1.78 -6.74
CA PHE A 73 -8.99 -1.35 -5.55
C PHE A 73 -7.48 -1.35 -5.83
N SER A 74 -6.73 -0.47 -5.16
CA SER A 74 -5.30 -0.27 -5.36
C SER A 74 -4.55 -0.03 -4.04
N ALA A 75 -3.22 0.11 -4.10
CA ALA A 75 -2.41 0.47 -2.93
C ALA A 75 -2.84 1.79 -2.28
N LEU A 76 -3.46 2.70 -3.04
CA LEU A 76 -3.99 3.97 -2.52
C LEU A 76 -5.12 3.74 -1.51
N ASP A 77 -5.92 2.69 -1.69
CA ASP A 77 -7.02 2.35 -0.76
C ASP A 77 -6.51 1.89 0.59
N LEU A 78 -5.31 1.30 0.62
CA LEU A 78 -4.66 0.90 1.85
C LEU A 78 -4.17 2.08 2.68
N VAL A 79 -4.08 3.30 2.13
CA VAL A 79 -3.69 4.49 2.91
C VAL A 79 -4.73 4.84 3.98
N ASP A 80 -6.00 4.52 3.76
CA ASP A 80 -7.04 4.63 4.79
C ASP A 80 -6.83 3.52 5.84
N PRO A 81 -6.48 3.88 7.09
CA PRO A 81 -6.17 2.90 8.13
C PRO A 81 -7.39 2.06 8.54
N THR A 82 -8.61 2.57 8.35
CA THR A 82 -9.84 1.84 8.67
C THR A 82 -10.14 0.80 7.59
N TRP A 83 -9.94 1.17 6.32
CA TRP A 83 -10.10 0.25 5.20
C TRP A 83 -9.01 -0.83 5.23
N CYS A 84 -7.75 -0.45 5.46
CA CYS A 84 -6.61 -1.36 5.59
C CYS A 84 -6.84 -2.40 6.71
N ALA A 85 -7.22 -1.96 7.91
CA ALA A 85 -7.51 -2.87 9.02
C ALA A 85 -8.65 -3.85 8.69
N SER A 86 -9.71 -3.37 8.01
CA SER A 86 -10.79 -4.24 7.55
C SER A 86 -10.34 -5.22 6.47
N ALA A 87 -9.45 -4.81 5.56
CA ALA A 87 -8.89 -5.67 4.52
C ALA A 87 -8.03 -6.78 5.13
N ILE A 88 -7.16 -6.43 6.09
CA ILE A 88 -6.35 -7.39 6.84
C ILE A 88 -7.23 -8.37 7.61
N SER A 89 -8.27 -7.89 8.30
CA SER A 89 -9.21 -8.76 9.02
C SER A 89 -9.96 -9.70 8.09
N ALA A 90 -10.29 -9.26 6.88
CA ALA A 90 -11.01 -10.07 5.91
C ALA A 90 -10.11 -11.09 5.18
N PHE A 91 -8.90 -10.70 4.78
CA PHE A 91 -8.10 -11.48 3.82
C PHE A 91 -6.69 -11.84 4.32
N GLY A 92 -6.25 -11.30 5.46
CA GLY A 92 -4.91 -11.49 6.03
C GLY A 92 -3.89 -10.48 5.48
N ALA A 93 -2.95 -10.04 6.32
CA ALA A 93 -1.95 -9.05 5.94
C ALA A 93 -1.07 -9.52 4.78
N ASP A 94 -0.55 -10.75 4.85
CA ASP A 94 0.34 -11.32 3.83
C ASP A 94 -0.30 -11.34 2.43
N ASN A 95 -1.58 -11.71 2.33
CA ASN A 95 -2.30 -11.72 1.05
C ASN A 95 -2.54 -10.30 0.52
N ILE A 96 -2.81 -9.34 1.42
CA ILE A 96 -2.96 -7.94 1.03
C ILE A 96 -1.63 -7.37 0.54
N VAL A 97 -0.52 -7.66 1.23
CA VAL A 97 0.82 -7.23 0.79
C VAL A 97 1.18 -7.84 -0.55
N ALA A 98 1.02 -9.16 -0.71
CA ALA A 98 1.35 -9.89 -1.92
C ALA A 98 0.57 -9.39 -3.14
N GLU A 99 -0.68 -8.96 -2.95
CA GLU A 99 -1.46 -8.39 -4.04
C GLU A 99 -1.14 -6.91 -4.23
N PHE A 100 -1.27 -6.07 -3.21
CA PHE A 100 -1.30 -4.62 -3.39
C PHE A 100 0.07 -3.94 -3.40
N VAL A 101 1.16 -4.63 -3.05
CA VAL A 101 2.49 -4.02 -2.91
C VAL A 101 3.48 -4.69 -3.86
N LEU A 102 3.28 -4.48 -5.17
CA LEU A 102 4.03 -5.15 -6.23
C LEU A 102 5.02 -4.25 -6.94
N THR A 103 4.76 -2.95 -6.97
CA THR A 103 5.53 -1.99 -7.75
C THR A 103 6.23 -0.95 -6.87
N PRO A 104 7.29 -0.30 -7.38
CA PRO A 104 7.88 0.86 -6.71
C PRO A 104 6.86 1.96 -6.41
N HIS A 105 5.83 2.11 -7.26
CA HIS A 105 4.78 3.10 -7.05
C HIS A 105 3.91 2.76 -5.83
N ASP A 106 3.49 1.51 -5.70
CA ASP A 106 2.72 1.04 -4.53
C ASP A 106 3.51 1.27 -3.23
N ALA A 107 4.81 0.97 -3.27
CA ALA A 107 5.72 1.19 -2.15
C ALA A 107 5.79 2.67 -1.75
N VAL A 108 5.88 3.59 -2.72
CA VAL A 108 5.88 5.04 -2.46
C VAL A 108 4.54 5.50 -1.86
N VAL A 109 3.41 4.99 -2.36
CA VAL A 109 2.07 5.34 -1.86
C VAL A 109 1.92 4.98 -0.38
N LEU A 110 2.46 3.83 0.03
CA LEU A 110 2.37 3.37 1.41
C LEU A 110 3.42 3.97 2.34
N ALA A 111 4.55 4.45 1.81
CA ALA A 111 5.66 4.95 2.61
C ALA A 111 5.21 6.08 3.56
N GLY A 112 5.54 5.94 4.85
CA GLY A 112 5.22 6.93 5.88
C GLY A 112 3.75 6.94 6.33
N THR A 113 2.90 6.05 5.82
CA THR A 113 1.49 5.93 6.24
C THR A 113 1.35 5.01 7.46
N GLY A 114 0.24 5.17 8.21
CA GLY A 114 -0.06 4.29 9.35
C GLY A 114 -0.29 2.82 8.95
N SER A 115 -0.55 2.57 7.67
CA SER A 115 -0.83 1.24 7.12
C SER A 115 0.41 0.38 6.99
N MET A 116 1.62 0.97 6.93
CA MET A 116 2.87 0.19 6.95
C MET A 116 2.95 -0.72 8.17
N HIS A 117 2.65 -0.19 9.36
CA HIS A 117 2.66 -0.98 10.58
C HIS A 117 1.56 -2.05 10.58
N GLN A 118 0.36 -1.72 10.08
CA GLN A 118 -0.74 -2.69 10.03
C GLN A 118 -0.41 -3.87 9.10
N LEU A 119 0.29 -3.60 8.00
CA LEU A 119 0.70 -4.58 7.00
C LEU A 119 2.02 -5.29 7.34
N GLY A 120 2.69 -4.92 8.44
CA GLY A 120 3.99 -5.48 8.80
C GLY A 120 5.12 -5.07 7.84
N LEU A 121 4.98 -3.95 7.14
CA LEU A 121 5.95 -3.43 6.19
C LEU A 121 6.95 -2.50 6.90
N ASP A 122 8.22 -2.65 6.55
CA ASP A 122 9.30 -1.74 6.92
C ASP A 122 9.92 -1.07 5.68
N VAL A 123 10.78 -0.06 5.92
CA VAL A 123 11.46 0.66 4.84
C VAL A 123 12.35 -0.27 4.03
N ALA A 124 12.94 -1.30 4.65
CA ALA A 124 13.79 -2.26 3.94
C ALA A 124 12.99 -3.02 2.88
N THR A 125 11.81 -3.53 3.25
CA THR A 125 10.89 -4.24 2.35
C THR A 125 10.45 -3.35 1.20
N LEU A 126 10.09 -2.08 1.47
CA LEU A 126 9.70 -1.14 0.42
C LEU A 126 10.87 -0.81 -0.54
N LEU A 127 12.09 -0.69 -0.02
CA LEU A 127 13.28 -0.43 -0.84
C LEU A 127 13.66 -1.60 -1.73
N LEU A 128 13.42 -2.85 -1.30
CA LEU A 128 13.64 -4.04 -2.16
C LEU A 128 12.81 -3.97 -3.44
N LEU A 129 11.59 -3.43 -3.39
CA LEU A 129 10.75 -3.21 -4.57
C LEU A 129 11.27 -2.11 -5.50
N CYS A 130 12.19 -1.26 -5.02
CA CYS A 130 12.72 -0.12 -5.76
C CYS A 130 14.11 -0.37 -6.35
N SER A 131 14.56 -1.62 -6.45
CA SER A 131 15.83 -1.97 -7.09
C SER A 131 15.90 -1.40 -8.51
N GLY A 132 16.96 -0.63 -8.81
CA GLY A 132 17.13 0.07 -10.09
C GLY A 132 16.23 1.31 -10.29
N VAL A 133 15.43 1.71 -9.30
CA VAL A 133 14.49 2.85 -9.39
C VAL A 133 14.81 3.91 -8.31
N PRO A 134 15.92 4.65 -8.43
CA PRO A 134 16.40 5.57 -7.39
C PRO A 134 15.43 6.69 -7.05
N ARG A 135 14.60 7.13 -8.01
CA ARG A 135 13.57 8.15 -7.76
C ARG A 135 12.53 7.67 -6.76
N ALA A 136 12.05 6.43 -6.90
CA ALA A 136 11.07 5.84 -5.99
C ALA A 136 11.69 5.55 -4.62
N ALA A 137 12.88 4.98 -4.61
CA ALA A 137 13.63 4.73 -3.37
C ALA A 137 13.87 6.02 -2.58
N ASN A 138 14.27 7.10 -3.24
CA ASN A 138 14.48 8.39 -2.59
C ASN A 138 13.17 8.99 -2.06
N ALA A 139 12.07 8.83 -2.81
CA ALA A 139 10.74 9.25 -2.34
C ALA A 139 10.30 8.49 -1.09
N ILE A 140 10.49 7.16 -1.04
CA ILE A 140 10.23 6.34 0.16
C ILE A 140 11.04 6.88 1.34
N LEU A 141 12.34 7.10 1.15
CA LEU A 141 13.18 7.65 2.21
C LEU A 141 12.71 9.05 2.63
N GLN A 142 12.21 9.89 1.72
CA GLN A 142 11.64 11.21 2.05
C GLN A 142 10.33 11.14 2.85
N LEU A 143 9.55 10.09 2.67
CA LEU A 143 8.28 9.89 3.38
C LEU A 143 8.48 9.13 4.70
N ALA A 144 9.55 8.34 4.82
CA ALA A 144 9.85 7.55 6.00
C ALA A 144 10.13 8.44 7.23
N GLN A 145 9.43 8.15 8.32
CA GLN A 145 9.58 8.82 9.61
C GLN A 145 9.61 7.76 10.74
N PRO A 146 10.35 8.00 11.84
CA PRO A 146 11.24 9.14 12.08
C PRO A 146 12.60 8.97 11.38
N ARG A 147 13.25 10.09 11.00
CA ARG A 147 14.56 10.09 10.31
C ARG A 147 15.71 9.45 11.08
N SER A 148 15.63 9.47 12.40
CA SER A 148 16.63 8.86 13.28
C SER A 148 16.70 7.33 13.17
N GLN A 149 15.66 6.70 12.60
CA GLN A 149 15.51 5.25 12.54
C GLN A 149 15.01 4.75 11.17
N CYS A 150 14.87 5.61 10.16
CA CYS A 150 14.27 5.24 8.88
C CYS A 150 15.09 4.20 8.08
N LEU A 151 16.37 4.01 8.40
CA LEU A 151 17.25 3.00 7.79
C LEU A 151 17.49 1.80 8.70
N GLN A 152 16.82 1.71 9.85
CA GLN A 152 17.02 0.61 10.78
C GLN A 152 16.63 -0.72 10.11
N GLY A 153 17.56 -1.68 10.09
CA GLY A 153 17.35 -2.99 9.46
C GLY A 153 17.51 -3.00 7.93
N VAL A 154 17.72 -1.85 7.29
CA VAL A 154 18.02 -1.79 5.86
C VAL A 154 19.47 -2.23 5.63
N ALA A 155 19.66 -3.26 4.80
CA ALA A 155 21.00 -3.69 4.41
C ALA A 155 21.67 -2.60 3.53
N PRO A 156 22.97 -2.34 3.71
CA PRO A 156 23.69 -1.36 2.88
C PRO A 156 23.63 -1.69 1.39
N ALA A 157 23.69 -2.97 1.03
CA ALA A 157 23.53 -3.44 -0.34
C ALA A 157 22.18 -3.04 -0.94
N THR A 158 21.09 -3.13 -0.17
CA THR A 158 19.75 -2.71 -0.63
C THR A 158 19.69 -1.22 -0.97
N LEU A 159 20.42 -0.37 -0.24
CA LEU A 159 20.56 1.04 -0.60
C LEU A 159 21.30 1.20 -1.92
N CYS A 160 22.40 0.46 -2.11
CA CYS A 160 23.15 0.47 -3.36
C CYS A 160 22.32 0.01 -4.56
N ASP A 161 21.58 -1.10 -4.41
CA ASP A 161 20.72 -1.72 -5.42
C ASP A 161 19.53 -0.82 -5.79
N ALA A 162 18.96 -0.16 -4.79
CA ALA A 162 17.93 0.86 -4.99
C ALA A 162 18.47 2.16 -5.61
N GLY A 163 19.79 2.25 -5.88
CA GLY A 163 20.42 3.42 -6.47
C GLY A 163 20.59 4.60 -5.50
N ILE A 164 20.42 4.37 -4.20
CA ILE A 164 20.66 5.37 -3.16
C ILE A 164 22.17 5.51 -2.92
N ARG A 165 22.62 6.76 -2.82
CA ARG A 165 24.02 7.14 -2.60
C ARG A 165 24.10 8.22 -1.51
N ALA A 166 25.31 8.52 -1.07
CA ALA A 166 25.59 9.46 0.01
C ALA A 166 25.02 10.86 -0.26
N GLU A 167 24.94 11.31 -1.51
CA GLU A 167 24.29 12.58 -1.87
C GLU A 167 22.81 12.60 -1.47
N HIS A 168 22.07 11.52 -1.74
CA HIS A 168 20.67 11.36 -1.40
C HIS A 168 20.50 11.33 0.13
N LEU A 169 21.34 10.54 0.81
CA LEU A 169 21.28 10.39 2.26
C LEU A 169 21.65 11.70 2.99
N ARG A 170 22.66 12.43 2.52
CA ARG A 170 23.03 13.75 3.05
C ARG A 170 21.93 14.78 2.84
N ALA A 171 21.24 14.77 1.70
CA ALA A 171 20.08 15.64 1.47
C ALA A 171 18.93 15.39 2.46
N LEU A 172 18.85 14.18 3.03
CA LEU A 172 17.92 13.82 4.09
C LEU A 172 18.46 14.08 5.51
N GLY A 173 19.64 14.70 5.63
CA GLY A 173 20.31 14.99 6.90
C GLY A 173 21.00 13.78 7.54
N LEU A 174 21.22 12.70 6.78
CA LEU A 174 21.91 11.50 7.26
C LEU A 174 23.39 11.56 6.89
N ASP A 175 24.24 11.59 7.91
CA ASP A 175 25.69 11.49 7.74
C ASP A 175 26.16 10.02 7.74
N ALA A 176 27.46 9.81 7.46
CA ALA A 176 28.06 8.48 7.42
C ALA A 176 27.84 7.71 8.74
N THR A 177 27.96 8.41 9.88
CA THR A 177 27.82 7.83 11.22
C THR A 177 26.40 7.35 11.47
N ALA A 178 25.40 8.15 11.11
CA ALA A 178 23.98 7.81 11.24
C ALA A 178 23.63 6.62 10.35
N VAL A 179 24.10 6.61 9.11
CA VAL A 179 23.89 5.50 8.17
C VAL A 179 24.55 4.23 8.71
N ALA A 180 25.80 4.29 9.15
CA ALA A 180 26.51 3.16 9.74
C ALA A 180 25.78 2.59 10.96
N ARG A 181 25.28 3.47 11.86
CA ARG A 181 24.55 3.05 13.05
C ARG A 181 23.22 2.36 12.72
N GLN A 182 22.48 2.85 11.74
CA GLN A 182 21.14 2.33 11.40
C GLN A 182 21.21 1.06 10.54
N THR A 183 22.13 1.02 9.57
CA THR A 183 22.26 -0.08 8.59
C THR A 183 23.30 -1.13 9.00
N ARG A 184 24.13 -0.83 10.01
CA ARG A 184 25.32 -1.61 10.39
C ARG A 184 26.36 -1.74 9.25
N ALA A 185 26.43 -0.76 8.36
CA ALA A 185 27.40 -0.72 7.27
C ALA A 185 28.84 -0.75 7.76
N SER A 186 29.67 -1.57 7.11
CA SER A 186 31.13 -1.53 7.26
C SER A 186 31.71 -0.27 6.60
N ALA A 187 32.98 0.05 6.91
CA ALA A 187 33.67 1.18 6.28
C ALA A 187 33.74 1.04 4.74
N GLU A 188 33.90 -0.19 4.24
CA GLU A 188 33.90 -0.48 2.79
C GLU A 188 32.53 -0.20 2.18
N GLN A 189 31.45 -0.65 2.82
CA GLN A 189 30.09 -0.40 2.35
C GLN A 189 29.72 1.09 2.40
N LEU A 190 30.19 1.83 3.41
CA LEU A 190 30.05 3.28 3.44
C LEU A 190 30.81 3.96 2.29
N ASN A 191 31.98 3.45 1.93
CA ASN A 191 32.72 3.93 0.77
C ASN A 191 31.96 3.66 -0.54
N GLU A 192 31.39 2.46 -0.71
CA GLU A 192 30.54 2.11 -1.86
C GLU A 192 29.30 3.00 -1.97
N LEU A 193 28.71 3.38 -0.84
CA LEU A 193 27.62 4.34 -0.78
C LEU A 193 28.07 5.77 -1.12
N GLY A 194 29.38 6.07 -1.15
CA GLY A 194 29.92 7.38 -1.48
C GLY A 194 30.23 8.28 -0.27
N PHE A 195 30.36 7.69 0.93
CA PHE A 195 30.85 8.40 2.13
C PHE A 195 32.38 8.38 2.27
N GLY A 196 33.07 7.64 1.40
CA GLY A 196 34.53 7.55 1.42
C GLY A 196 35.25 8.83 0.99
N PRO A 197 36.57 8.91 1.21
CA PRO A 197 37.37 10.03 0.76
C PRO A 197 37.31 10.14 -0.77
N VAL A 198 37.04 11.34 -1.28
CA VAL A 198 37.10 11.65 -2.71
C VAL A 198 38.53 11.41 -3.16
N ARG A 199 38.77 10.35 -3.94
CA ARG A 199 40.06 10.11 -4.58
C ARG A 199 40.11 11.01 -5.82
N TRP A 200 40.94 12.06 -5.75
CA TRP A 200 41.28 12.94 -6.87
C TRP A 200 42.38 12.31 -7.71
#